data_AF-A0A2B7GQU6-F1
#
_entry.id   AF-A0A2B7GQU6-F1
#
_cell.length_a   1.000
_cell.length_b   1.000
_cell.length_c   1.000
_cell.angle_alpha   90.00
_cell.angle_beta   90.00
_cell.angle_gamma   90.00
#
_symmetry.space_group_name_H-M   'P 1'
#
loop_
_entity.id
_entity.type
_entity.pdbx_description
1 polymer ?
#
loop_
_entity_poly.entity_id
_entity_poly.type
_entity_poly.pdbx_seq_one_letter_code
_entity_poly.pdbx_strand_id
1 'polypeptide(L)'
;MQLTDIDGGQVTDDDDSGTVVCVIVHAPTRTELADAARSCLAHASQIVGTDWADSAGRAELGRRVSTGVLSLDGGVRVSRGHVLALGVDSDRAHVSAGVEQVEQSPMTDVVVDSLATLGKNHAEIQDRVDTLVNAGVTLHLNDTAAEINSDSADALLGGLRSLDKAGVELQREAKVQDVRDWADGIDRDRGRAPLGFAYDDSGTVVPGEDYDEVRGVLSMVLDDSPDGLSKRRAAERLGVADRTIGRALDNLDRYGLEEEGEDIEE
;
A
#
# COMPACT_ATOMS: atom_id res chain seq x y z
N MET A 1 -54.60 -27.39 62.09
CA MET A 1 -53.47 -26.46 61.88
C MET A 1 -53.16 -26.54 60.40
N GLN A 2 -53.66 -25.58 59.63
CA GLN A 2 -53.59 -25.58 58.16
C GLN A 2 -52.19 -25.17 57.71
N LEU A 3 -51.65 -25.91 56.74
CA LEU A 3 -50.57 -25.45 55.87
C LEU A 3 -51.08 -24.25 55.06
N THR A 4 -50.24 -23.23 54.94
CA THR A 4 -50.29 -22.27 53.83
C THR A 4 -48.88 -22.19 53.27
N ASP A 5 -48.72 -22.78 52.08
CA ASP A 5 -47.72 -22.42 51.09
C ASP A 5 -48.00 -20.99 50.63
N ILE A 6 -46.97 -20.13 50.60
CA ILE A 6 -46.97 -18.90 49.81
C ILE A 6 -45.58 -18.75 49.18
N ASP A 7 -45.58 -18.95 47.86
CA ASP A 7 -44.69 -18.50 46.80
C ASP A 7 -43.18 -18.51 47.04
N GLY A 8 -42.56 -19.54 46.43
CA GLY A 8 -41.23 -19.43 45.89
C GLY A 8 -41.18 -18.33 44.83
N GLY A 9 -40.61 -17.19 45.20
CA GLY A 9 -40.06 -16.26 44.24
C GLY A 9 -38.95 -16.98 43.48
N GLN A 10 -39.22 -17.31 42.22
CA GLN A 10 -38.17 -17.58 41.25
C GLN A 10 -37.18 -16.42 41.33
N VAL A 11 -35.94 -16.73 41.67
CA VAL A 11 -34.82 -15.94 41.18
C VAL A 11 -34.92 -16.05 39.67
N THR A 12 -35.46 -15.01 39.02
CA THR A 12 -35.17 -14.81 37.61
C THR A 12 -33.66 -14.58 37.60
N ASP A 13 -32.93 -15.56 37.07
CA ASP A 13 -31.69 -15.26 36.35
C ASP A 13 -32.13 -14.37 35.18
N ASP A 14 -32.44 -13.10 35.48
CA ASP A 14 -32.41 -12.06 34.47
C ASP A 14 -30.94 -11.98 34.09
N ASP A 15 -30.64 -12.58 32.94
CA ASP A 15 -29.43 -12.40 32.16
C ASP A 15 -29.16 -10.90 32.03
N ASP A 16 -28.51 -10.32 33.05
CA ASP A 16 -27.88 -9.02 32.99
C ASP A 16 -26.59 -9.18 32.15
N SER A 17 -26.76 -9.69 30.92
CA SER A 17 -25.81 -9.55 29.84
C SER A 17 -25.86 -8.09 29.38
N GLY A 18 -25.57 -7.18 30.31
CA GLY A 18 -25.59 -5.75 30.08
C GLY A 18 -24.77 -5.45 28.84
N THR A 19 -25.36 -4.74 27.89
CA THR A 19 -24.72 -4.36 26.63
C THR A 19 -23.39 -3.66 26.94
N VAL A 20 -22.28 -4.20 26.47
CA VAL A 20 -20.94 -3.66 26.73
C VAL A 20 -20.35 -3.12 25.44
N VAL A 21 -20.18 -1.79 25.40
CA VAL A 21 -19.57 -1.09 24.27
C VAL A 21 -18.05 -0.90 24.44
N CYS A 22 -17.33 -1.07 23.33
CA CYS A 22 -15.98 -0.53 23.13
C CYS A 22 -16.03 0.65 22.15
N VAL A 23 -15.52 1.82 22.54
CA VAL A 23 -15.39 2.98 21.65
C VAL A 23 -13.93 3.15 21.25
N ILE A 24 -13.66 3.11 19.94
CA ILE A 24 -12.31 3.27 19.38
C ILE A 24 -12.30 4.51 18.50
N VAL A 25 -11.43 5.48 18.85
CA VAL A 25 -11.35 6.75 18.12
C VAL A 25 -9.91 7.08 17.80
N HIS A 26 -9.68 7.40 16.53
CA HIS A 26 -8.42 7.89 16.03
C HIS A 26 -8.66 9.17 15.25
N ALA A 27 -7.84 10.19 15.49
CA ALA A 27 -7.82 11.41 14.68
C ALA A 27 -6.42 12.01 14.64
N PRO A 28 -6.01 12.70 13.56
CA PRO A 28 -4.66 13.23 13.41
C PRO A 28 -4.34 14.36 14.39
N THR A 29 -5.36 15.05 14.92
CA THR A 29 -5.19 16.15 15.87
C THR A 29 -6.01 15.93 17.14
N ARG A 30 -5.57 16.51 18.27
CA ARG A 30 -6.31 16.43 19.54
C ARG A 30 -7.68 17.12 19.48
N THR A 31 -7.82 18.14 18.66
CA THR A 31 -9.10 18.84 18.46
C THR A 31 -10.09 17.93 17.77
N GLU A 32 -9.70 17.34 16.64
CA GLU A 32 -10.52 16.37 15.91
C GLU A 32 -10.81 15.14 16.76
N LEU A 33 -9.82 14.65 17.53
CA LEU A 33 -10.02 13.55 18.46
C LEU A 33 -11.06 13.88 19.53
N ALA A 34 -11.07 15.11 20.06
CA ALA A 34 -12.03 15.54 21.06
C ALA A 34 -13.45 15.67 20.50
N ASP A 35 -13.61 16.09 19.24
CA ASP A 35 -14.89 16.14 18.54
C ASP A 35 -15.40 14.72 18.23
N ALA A 36 -14.58 13.89 17.60
CA ALA A 36 -14.91 12.50 17.27
C ALA A 36 -15.24 11.69 18.53
N ALA A 37 -14.43 11.80 19.60
CA ALA A 37 -14.71 11.12 20.86
C ALA A 37 -16.05 11.54 21.46
N ARG A 38 -16.39 12.84 21.46
CA ARG A 38 -17.71 13.28 21.95
C ARG A 38 -18.86 12.69 21.13
N SER A 39 -18.69 12.64 19.81
CA SER A 39 -19.68 12.12 18.88
C SER A 39 -19.89 10.61 19.07
N CYS A 40 -18.82 9.81 19.03
CA CYS A 40 -18.87 8.37 19.25
C CYS A 40 -19.39 8.01 20.64
N LEU A 41 -19.02 8.77 21.69
CA LEU A 41 -19.55 8.56 23.04
C LEU A 41 -21.05 8.85 23.13
N ALA A 42 -21.53 9.88 22.41
CA ALA A 42 -22.95 10.18 22.36
C ALA A 42 -23.73 9.05 21.67
N HIS A 43 -23.20 8.51 20.57
CA HIS A 43 -23.76 7.35 19.87
C HIS A 43 -23.77 6.10 20.76
N ALA A 44 -22.64 5.75 21.36
CA ALA A 44 -22.55 4.65 22.31
C ALA A 44 -23.53 4.80 23.50
N SER A 45 -23.77 6.03 23.98
CA SER A 45 -24.77 6.28 25.03
C SER A 45 -26.21 6.01 24.58
N GLN A 46 -26.50 6.01 23.28
CA GLN A 46 -27.80 5.60 22.75
C GLN A 46 -27.96 4.06 22.77
N ILE A 47 -26.84 3.34 22.72
CA ILE A 47 -26.79 1.86 22.73
C ILE A 47 -26.90 1.33 24.17
N VAL A 48 -26.00 1.76 25.06
CA VAL A 48 -25.87 1.22 26.44
C VAL A 48 -26.52 2.10 27.52
N GLY A 49 -27.19 3.18 27.13
CA GLY A 49 -27.72 4.19 28.03
C GLY A 49 -26.69 5.23 28.46
N THR A 50 -27.14 6.26 29.19
CA THR A 50 -26.31 7.45 29.50
C THR A 50 -25.41 7.30 30.73
N ASP A 51 -25.55 6.21 31.47
CA ASP A 51 -24.88 5.95 32.74
C ASP A 51 -23.34 5.93 32.64
N TRP A 52 -22.84 5.61 31.46
CA TRP A 52 -21.40 5.47 31.21
C TRP A 52 -20.74 6.78 30.75
N ALA A 53 -21.50 7.63 30.05
CA ALA A 53 -21.01 8.86 29.45
C ALA A 53 -22.14 9.87 29.29
N ASP A 54 -22.56 10.50 30.40
CA ASP A 54 -23.57 11.55 30.36
C ASP A 54 -23.09 12.80 29.60
N SER A 55 -24.00 13.72 29.29
CA SER A 55 -23.67 14.93 28.53
C SER A 55 -22.55 15.76 29.17
N ALA A 56 -22.50 15.83 30.51
CA ALA A 56 -21.48 16.57 31.24
C ALA A 56 -20.11 15.87 31.18
N GLY A 57 -20.08 14.55 31.38
CA GLY A 57 -18.89 13.71 31.29
C GLY A 57 -18.29 13.70 29.89
N ARG A 58 -19.12 13.62 28.84
CA ARG A 58 -18.66 13.74 27.44
C ARG A 58 -18.01 15.09 27.17
N ALA A 59 -18.64 16.18 27.62
CA ALA A 59 -18.09 17.53 27.46
C ALA A 59 -16.77 17.70 28.22
N GLU A 60 -16.68 17.16 29.43
CA GLU A 60 -15.44 17.20 30.23
C GLU A 60 -14.32 16.37 29.61
N LEU A 61 -14.61 15.17 29.10
CA LEU A 61 -13.62 14.38 28.38
C LEU A 61 -13.10 15.13 27.16
N GLY A 62 -14.00 15.69 26.33
CA GLY A 62 -13.63 16.47 25.16
C GLY A 62 -12.69 17.63 25.52
N ARG A 63 -12.97 18.36 26.60
CA ARG A 63 -12.07 19.40 27.12
C ARG A 63 -10.71 18.85 27.55
N ARG A 64 -10.68 17.74 28.27
CA ARG A 64 -9.41 17.14 28.74
C ARG A 64 -8.55 16.63 27.59
N VAL A 65 -9.16 16.09 26.54
CA VAL A 65 -8.47 15.69 25.30
C VAL A 65 -7.89 16.91 24.60
N SER A 66 -8.70 17.94 24.36
CA SER A 66 -8.26 19.13 23.59
C SER A 66 -7.21 19.96 24.32
N THR A 67 -7.34 20.11 25.64
CA THR A 67 -6.36 20.82 26.50
C THR A 67 -5.09 20.01 26.76
N GLY A 68 -5.10 18.72 26.43
CA GLY A 68 -3.95 17.85 26.62
C GLY A 68 -3.68 17.40 28.04
N VAL A 69 -4.62 17.66 28.95
CA VAL A 69 -4.59 17.18 30.34
C VAL A 69 -4.76 15.65 30.40
N LEU A 70 -5.39 15.07 29.38
CA LEU A 70 -5.50 13.62 29.23
C LEU A 70 -4.23 13.05 28.58
N SER A 71 -3.53 12.15 29.28
CA SER A 71 -2.56 11.26 28.63
C SER A 71 -3.30 10.29 27.72
N LEU A 72 -2.79 10.13 26.50
CA LEU A 72 -3.33 9.27 25.45
C LEU A 72 -2.50 7.99 25.27
N ASP A 73 -1.71 7.61 26.29
CA ASP A 73 -0.72 6.53 26.24
C ASP A 73 -1.40 5.14 26.21
N GLY A 74 -2.13 4.83 25.14
CA GLY A 74 -2.75 3.53 24.84
C GLY A 74 -3.80 3.03 25.83
N GLY A 75 -4.14 3.84 26.85
CA GLY A 75 -4.92 3.41 28.00
C GLY A 75 -6.42 3.31 27.72
N VAL A 76 -6.84 2.10 27.35
CA VAL A 76 -8.20 1.59 27.51
C VAL A 76 -8.73 1.98 28.89
N ARG A 77 -9.69 2.91 28.93
CA ARG A 77 -10.40 3.20 30.19
C ARG A 77 -11.59 2.26 30.31
N VAL A 78 -11.45 1.26 31.17
CA VAL A 78 -12.55 0.38 31.54
C VAL A 78 -13.39 1.06 32.62
N SER A 79 -14.63 1.42 32.31
CA SER A 79 -15.61 1.87 33.31
C SER A 79 -16.86 1.00 33.16
N ARG A 80 -17.22 0.26 34.22
CA ARG A 80 -18.35 -0.69 34.22
C ARG A 80 -18.30 -1.72 33.08
N GLY A 81 -17.11 -2.12 32.65
CA GLY A 81 -16.90 -3.05 31.54
C GLY A 81 -16.75 -2.38 30.17
N HIS A 82 -17.23 -1.14 29.98
CA HIS A 82 -17.07 -0.41 28.73
C HIS A 82 -15.64 0.03 28.51
N VAL A 83 -15.20 0.04 27.26
CA VAL A 83 -13.83 0.36 26.87
C VAL A 83 -13.81 1.65 26.06
N LEU A 84 -12.80 2.48 26.31
CA LEU A 84 -12.52 3.66 25.50
C LEU A 84 -11.05 3.68 25.10
N ALA A 85 -10.78 3.55 23.80
CA ALA A 85 -9.47 3.62 23.20
C ALA A 85 -9.35 4.87 22.32
N LEU A 86 -8.45 5.78 22.67
CA LEU A 86 -8.26 7.07 22.01
C LEU A 86 -6.80 7.26 21.62
N GLY A 87 -6.55 7.90 20.49
CA GLY A 87 -5.20 8.40 20.22
C GLY A 87 -5.05 9.18 18.94
N VAL A 88 -3.90 9.82 18.82
CA VAL A 88 -3.51 10.66 17.67
C VAL A 88 -2.32 10.10 16.90
N ASP A 89 -1.66 9.07 17.45
CA ASP A 89 -0.42 8.54 16.89
C ASP A 89 -0.65 7.91 15.53
N SER A 90 0.26 8.19 14.60
CA SER A 90 0.23 7.63 13.25
C SER A 90 0.28 6.12 13.27
N ASP A 91 0.91 5.50 14.27
CA ASP A 91 1.03 4.04 14.37
C ASP A 91 -0.23 3.37 14.90
N ARG A 92 -1.21 4.16 15.38
CA ARG A 92 -2.54 3.69 15.78
C ARG A 92 -2.52 2.52 16.78
N ALA A 93 -1.53 2.49 17.67
CA ALA A 93 -1.40 1.44 18.68
C ALA A 93 -2.66 1.31 19.56
N HIS A 94 -3.34 2.43 19.85
CA HIS A 94 -4.61 2.48 20.56
C HIS A 94 -5.74 1.74 19.83
N VAL A 95 -5.76 1.76 18.50
CA VAL A 95 -6.77 1.02 17.72
C VAL A 95 -6.52 -0.48 17.84
N SER A 96 -5.26 -0.92 17.72
CA SER A 96 -4.90 -2.32 17.95
C SER A 96 -5.28 -2.78 19.36
N ALA A 97 -4.96 -1.97 20.39
CA ALA A 97 -5.32 -2.27 21.77
C ALA A 97 -6.85 -2.34 22.00
N GLY A 98 -7.62 -1.47 21.33
CA GLY A 98 -9.08 -1.51 21.38
C GLY A 98 -9.67 -2.77 20.75
N VAL A 99 -9.14 -3.19 19.59
CA VAL A 99 -9.54 -4.45 18.92
C VAL A 99 -9.16 -5.66 19.76
N GLU A 100 -7.93 -5.70 20.29
CA GLU A 100 -7.46 -6.78 21.15
C GLU A 100 -8.31 -6.90 22.43
N GLN A 101 -8.73 -5.77 23.00
CA GLN A 101 -9.62 -5.78 24.16
C GLN A 101 -10.99 -6.38 23.86
N VAL A 102 -11.52 -6.18 22.64
CA VAL A 102 -12.78 -6.78 22.19
C VAL A 102 -12.64 -8.30 22.07
N GLU A 103 -11.49 -8.81 21.63
CA GLU A 103 -11.24 -10.25 21.58
C GLU A 103 -11.11 -10.87 22.99
N GLN A 104 -10.56 -10.11 23.94
CA GLN A 104 -10.26 -10.60 25.29
C GLN A 104 -11.43 -10.45 26.28
N SER A 105 -12.46 -9.67 25.94
CA SER A 105 -13.58 -9.36 26.83
C SER A 105 -14.89 -9.45 26.08
N PRO A 106 -15.98 -9.95 26.70
CA PRO A 106 -17.27 -10.07 26.05
C PRO A 106 -17.89 -8.68 25.82
N MET A 107 -17.55 -8.07 24.69
CA MET A 107 -18.17 -6.83 24.20
C MET A 107 -19.31 -7.22 23.27
N THR A 108 -20.40 -6.46 23.30
CA THR A 108 -21.54 -6.66 22.38
C THR A 108 -21.45 -5.72 21.19
N ASP A 109 -20.85 -4.54 21.39
CA ASP A 109 -20.88 -3.44 20.43
C ASP A 109 -19.54 -2.71 20.38
N VAL A 110 -19.16 -2.29 19.17
CA VAL A 110 -17.98 -1.46 18.94
C VAL A 110 -18.40 -0.21 18.18
N VAL A 111 -18.08 0.97 18.70
CA VAL A 111 -18.35 2.24 18.02
C VAL A 111 -17.05 2.85 17.54
N VAL A 112 -17.00 3.18 16.26
CA VAL A 112 -15.90 3.92 15.63
C VAL A 112 -16.45 5.14 14.90
N ASP A 113 -15.59 6.13 14.64
CA ASP A 113 -16.04 7.30 13.89
C ASP A 113 -16.35 6.94 12.43
N SER A 114 -15.43 6.22 11.81
CA SER A 114 -15.50 5.75 10.43
C SER A 114 -14.65 4.49 10.26
N LEU A 115 -14.84 3.74 9.17
CA LEU A 115 -13.98 2.57 8.85
C LEU A 115 -12.50 2.93 8.76
N ALA A 116 -12.19 4.15 8.31
CA ALA A 116 -10.82 4.66 8.24
C ALA A 116 -10.15 4.78 9.61
N THR A 117 -10.91 4.73 10.71
CA THR A 117 -10.37 4.63 12.07
C THR A 117 -9.63 3.31 12.28
N LEU A 118 -10.17 2.23 11.72
CA LEU A 118 -9.68 0.87 11.96
C LEU A 118 -8.32 0.61 11.30
N GLY A 119 -7.97 1.23 10.18
CA GLY A 119 -6.70 0.93 9.50
C GLY A 119 -6.24 2.00 8.52
N LYS A 120 -4.96 1.96 8.17
CA LYS A 120 -4.34 2.90 7.21
C LYS A 120 -4.60 2.53 5.75
N ASN A 121 -4.88 1.26 5.51
CA ASN A 121 -5.13 0.68 4.21
C ASN A 121 -6.32 -0.29 4.32
N HIS A 122 -6.91 -0.67 3.18
CA HIS A 122 -8.10 -1.51 3.19
C HIS A 122 -7.82 -2.90 3.76
N ALA A 123 -6.61 -3.46 3.59
CA ALA A 123 -6.26 -4.74 4.20
C ALA A 123 -6.31 -4.71 5.73
N GLU A 124 -5.71 -3.70 6.37
CA GLU A 124 -5.80 -3.50 7.83
C GLU A 124 -7.24 -3.29 8.31
N ILE A 125 -8.03 -2.52 7.55
CA ILE A 125 -9.45 -2.29 7.86
C ILE A 125 -10.20 -3.62 7.77
N GLN A 126 -9.99 -4.37 6.70
CA GLN A 126 -10.64 -5.64 6.44
C GLN A 126 -10.32 -6.65 7.55
N ASP A 127 -9.03 -6.84 7.86
CA ASP A 127 -8.59 -7.76 8.89
C ASP A 127 -9.23 -7.43 10.25
N ARG A 128 -9.29 -6.14 10.61
CA ARG A 128 -9.88 -5.72 11.89
C ARG A 128 -11.40 -5.84 11.91
N VAL A 129 -12.08 -5.51 10.81
CA VAL A 129 -13.54 -5.72 10.72
C VAL A 129 -13.85 -7.22 10.81
N ASP A 130 -13.10 -8.06 10.09
CA ASP A 130 -13.19 -9.52 10.17
C ASP A 130 -12.99 -10.00 11.63
N THR A 131 -11.95 -9.53 12.32
CA THR A 131 -11.71 -9.83 13.74
C THR A 131 -12.89 -9.46 14.63
N LEU A 132 -13.38 -8.22 14.52
CA LEU A 132 -14.48 -7.73 15.36
C LEU A 132 -15.77 -8.52 15.12
N VAL A 133 -16.15 -8.72 13.85
CA VAL A 133 -17.37 -9.45 13.50
C VAL A 133 -17.29 -10.92 13.94
N ASN A 134 -16.12 -11.56 13.80
CA ASN A 134 -15.92 -12.93 14.28
C ASN A 134 -15.93 -13.05 15.81
N ALA A 135 -15.62 -11.97 16.54
CA ALA A 135 -15.82 -11.89 17.98
C ALA A 135 -17.31 -11.75 18.38
N GLY A 136 -18.21 -11.63 17.41
CA GLY A 136 -19.66 -11.57 17.63
C GLY A 136 -20.17 -10.18 17.98
N VAL A 137 -19.39 -9.12 17.72
CA VAL A 137 -19.79 -7.75 18.03
C VAL A 137 -20.50 -7.07 16.86
N THR A 138 -21.39 -6.13 17.17
CA THR A 138 -21.92 -5.20 16.18
C THR A 138 -21.01 -3.98 16.08
N LEU A 139 -20.49 -3.69 14.88
CA LEU A 139 -19.66 -2.52 14.60
C LEU A 139 -20.53 -1.37 14.11
N HIS A 140 -20.53 -0.26 14.85
CA HIS A 140 -21.28 0.96 14.59
C HIS A 140 -20.37 2.04 14.02
N LEU A 141 -20.72 2.58 12.85
CA LEU A 141 -20.06 3.70 12.21
C LEU A 141 -20.81 5.00 12.53
N ASN A 142 -20.14 5.90 13.23
CA ASN A 142 -20.75 7.14 13.68
C ASN A 142 -20.98 8.17 12.55
N ASP A 143 -20.08 8.25 11.58
CA ASP A 143 -20.13 9.20 10.47
C ASP A 143 -21.30 8.96 9.51
N THR A 144 -21.66 7.70 9.32
CA THR A 144 -22.63 7.21 8.34
C THR A 144 -23.89 6.66 8.99
N ALA A 145 -23.92 6.54 10.33
CA ALA A 145 -24.98 5.89 11.09
C ALA A 145 -25.30 4.49 10.55
N ALA A 146 -24.25 3.74 10.20
CA ALA A 146 -24.33 2.40 9.64
C ALA A 146 -23.86 1.36 10.67
N GLU A 147 -24.45 0.17 10.60
CA GLU A 147 -24.11 -0.95 11.46
C GLU A 147 -23.59 -2.11 10.61
N ILE A 148 -22.55 -2.78 11.10
CA ILE A 148 -21.92 -3.92 10.45
C ILE A 148 -21.91 -5.08 11.46
N ASN A 149 -22.48 -6.20 11.05
CA ASN A 149 -22.56 -7.44 11.82
C ASN A 149 -22.25 -8.62 10.88
N SER A 150 -22.36 -9.85 11.38
CA SER A 150 -22.09 -11.06 10.59
C SER A 150 -22.86 -11.13 9.27
N ASP A 151 -24.07 -10.58 9.21
CA ASP A 151 -24.95 -10.69 8.04
C ASP A 151 -24.62 -9.66 6.96
N SER A 152 -24.02 -8.53 7.34
CA SER A 152 -23.70 -7.40 6.46
C SER A 152 -22.20 -7.28 6.15
N ALA A 153 -21.34 -7.91 6.94
CA ALA A 153 -19.89 -7.84 6.80
C ALA A 153 -19.41 -8.37 5.44
N ASP A 154 -19.94 -9.50 4.96
CA ASP A 154 -19.51 -10.10 3.70
C ASP A 154 -19.67 -9.18 2.49
N ALA A 155 -20.78 -8.43 2.42
CA ALA A 155 -21.03 -7.48 1.34
C ALA A 155 -20.05 -6.30 1.40
N LEU A 156 -19.80 -5.77 2.60
CA LEU A 156 -18.88 -4.67 2.82
C LEU A 156 -17.42 -5.07 2.51
N LEU A 157 -16.97 -6.20 3.05
CA LEU A 157 -15.63 -6.74 2.86
C LEU A 157 -15.41 -7.15 1.40
N GLY A 158 -16.44 -7.71 0.74
CA GLY A 158 -16.42 -7.96 -0.70
C GLY A 158 -16.22 -6.69 -1.53
N GLY A 159 -16.87 -5.59 -1.12
CA GLY A 159 -16.66 -4.26 -1.71
C GLY A 159 -15.25 -3.74 -1.53
N LEU A 160 -14.71 -3.79 -0.30
CA LEU A 160 -13.35 -3.37 0.03
C LEU A 160 -12.30 -4.16 -0.77
N ARG A 161 -12.43 -5.49 -0.84
CA ARG A 161 -11.54 -6.36 -1.65
C ARG A 161 -11.59 -6.01 -3.13
N SER A 162 -12.77 -5.65 -3.64
CA SER A 162 -12.96 -5.27 -5.04
C SER A 162 -12.29 -3.94 -5.35
N LEU A 163 -12.40 -2.96 -4.45
CA LEU A 163 -11.72 -1.67 -4.56
C LEU A 163 -10.20 -1.81 -4.45
N ASP A 164 -9.69 -2.65 -3.56
CA ASP A 164 -8.26 -2.95 -3.48
C ASP A 164 -7.73 -3.56 -4.77
N LYS A 165 -8.46 -4.54 -5.32
CA LYS A 165 -8.10 -5.16 -6.59
C LYS A 165 -8.10 -4.13 -7.74
N ALA A 166 -9.12 -3.27 -7.80
CA ALA A 166 -9.19 -2.20 -8.79
C ALA A 166 -8.07 -1.17 -8.62
N GLY A 167 -7.74 -0.79 -7.38
CA GLY A 167 -6.64 0.13 -7.06
C GLY A 167 -5.27 -0.44 -7.43
N VAL A 168 -5.04 -1.73 -7.17
CA VAL A 168 -3.82 -2.44 -7.61
C VAL A 168 -3.74 -2.50 -9.13
N GLU A 169 -4.86 -2.73 -9.82
CA GLU A 169 -4.88 -2.75 -11.28
C GLU A 169 -4.63 -1.35 -11.86
N LEU A 170 -5.23 -0.30 -11.30
CA LEU A 170 -4.96 1.09 -11.67
C LEU A 170 -3.50 1.49 -11.41
N GLN A 171 -2.90 1.05 -10.30
CA GLN A 171 -1.48 1.28 -10.04
C GLN A 171 -0.57 0.51 -11.00
N ARG A 172 -0.97 -0.69 -11.43
CA ARG A 172 -0.26 -1.44 -12.47
C ARG A 172 -0.39 -0.77 -13.81
N GLU A 173 -1.58 -0.31 -14.17
CA GLU A 173 -1.85 0.42 -15.39
C GLU A 173 -1.07 1.74 -15.41
N ALA A 174 -1.05 2.49 -14.30
CA ALA A 174 -0.23 3.69 -14.13
C ALA A 174 1.28 3.38 -14.21
N LYS A 175 1.78 2.30 -13.59
CA LYS A 175 3.20 1.90 -13.73
C LYS A 175 3.54 1.47 -15.14
N VAL A 176 2.65 0.75 -15.82
CA VAL A 176 2.82 0.36 -17.22
C VAL A 176 2.76 1.59 -18.11
N GLN A 177 1.89 2.55 -17.81
CA GLN A 177 1.80 3.83 -18.50
C GLN A 177 3.02 4.70 -18.24
N ASP A 178 3.52 4.83 -17.02
CA ASP A 178 4.77 5.54 -16.69
C ASP A 178 5.98 4.89 -17.40
N VAL A 179 6.02 3.55 -17.49
CA VAL A 179 7.04 2.82 -18.27
C VAL A 179 6.86 3.06 -19.77
N ARG A 180 5.63 3.19 -20.27
CA ARG A 180 5.33 3.52 -21.67
C ARG A 180 5.68 4.96 -21.98
N ASP A 181 5.31 5.91 -21.15
CA ASP A 181 5.62 7.34 -21.27
C ASP A 181 7.13 7.58 -21.15
N TRP A 182 7.81 6.85 -20.25
CA TRP A 182 9.28 6.81 -20.21
C TRP A 182 9.90 6.19 -21.47
N ALA A 183 9.25 5.17 -22.04
CA ALA A 183 9.72 4.50 -23.26
C ALA A 183 9.39 5.27 -24.55
N ASP A 184 8.31 6.04 -24.60
CA ASP A 184 7.84 6.83 -25.74
C ASP A 184 8.66 8.13 -25.89
N GLY A 185 9.32 8.60 -24.83
CA GLY A 185 10.31 9.68 -24.88
C GLY A 185 11.68 9.27 -25.43
N ILE A 186 11.90 7.98 -25.68
CA ILE A 186 13.13 7.44 -26.27
C ILE A 186 12.77 6.95 -27.68
N ASP A 187 13.30 7.61 -28.71
CA ASP A 187 13.15 7.21 -30.11
C ASP A 187 13.70 5.78 -30.31
N ARG A 188 12.80 4.80 -30.20
CA ARG A 188 13.11 3.38 -29.96
C ARG A 188 13.57 2.62 -31.19
N ASP A 189 13.62 3.25 -32.36
CA ASP A 189 14.17 2.64 -33.57
C ASP A 189 15.70 2.72 -33.64
N ARG A 190 16.32 3.52 -32.76
CA ARG A 190 17.78 3.66 -32.71
C ARG A 190 18.34 2.80 -31.60
N GLY A 191 18.67 1.56 -31.95
CA GLY A 191 19.56 0.73 -31.13
C GLY A 191 20.91 1.43 -30.87
N ARG A 192 21.83 0.81 -30.12
CA ARG A 192 23.18 1.36 -29.96
C ARG A 192 23.82 1.59 -31.33
N ALA A 193 24.42 2.76 -31.54
CA ALA A 193 25.13 3.08 -32.78
C ALA A 193 26.19 1.99 -33.08
N PRO A 194 26.43 1.67 -34.37
CA PRO A 194 27.49 0.76 -34.78
C PRO A 194 28.86 1.16 -34.21
N LEU A 195 29.79 0.20 -34.14
CA LEU A 195 31.13 0.45 -33.58
C LEU A 195 31.84 1.58 -34.35
N GLY A 196 32.36 2.59 -33.66
CA GLY A 196 32.98 3.76 -34.31
C GLY A 196 31.99 4.77 -34.89
N PHE A 197 30.69 4.63 -34.65
CA PHE A 197 29.65 5.57 -35.07
C PHE A 197 28.93 6.20 -33.89
N ALA A 198 28.38 7.37 -34.11
CA ALA A 198 27.50 8.08 -33.17
C ALA A 198 26.19 8.48 -33.87
N TYR A 199 25.18 8.84 -33.09
CA TYR A 199 24.01 9.53 -33.60
C TYR A 199 24.21 11.03 -33.46
N ASP A 200 23.92 11.80 -34.51
CA ASP A 200 23.86 13.26 -34.41
C ASP A 200 22.56 13.73 -33.70
N ASP A 201 22.40 15.05 -33.54
CA ASP A 201 21.21 15.62 -32.90
C ASP A 201 19.89 15.35 -33.67
N SER A 202 19.97 14.96 -34.95
CA SER A 202 18.83 14.52 -35.75
C SER A 202 18.57 13.01 -35.64
N GLY A 203 19.51 12.31 -35.00
CA GLY A 203 19.60 10.86 -34.86
C GLY A 203 19.95 10.12 -36.16
N THR A 204 20.66 10.78 -37.07
CA THR A 204 21.31 10.12 -38.19
C THR A 204 22.61 9.47 -37.72
N VAL A 205 22.92 8.26 -38.19
CA VAL A 205 24.20 7.59 -37.89
C VAL A 205 25.31 8.31 -38.64
N VAL A 206 26.26 8.87 -37.90
CA VAL A 206 27.43 9.59 -38.43
C VAL A 206 28.72 8.99 -37.87
N PRO A 207 29.85 9.07 -38.60
CA PRO A 207 31.15 8.67 -38.07
C PRO A 207 31.42 9.35 -36.72
N GLY A 208 31.74 8.54 -35.71
CA GLY A 208 32.07 9.02 -34.37
C GLY A 208 33.56 9.37 -34.24
N GLU A 209 33.96 9.80 -33.05
CA GLU A 209 35.36 10.16 -32.75
C GLU A 209 36.34 9.00 -32.98
N ASP A 210 35.90 7.76 -32.72
CA ASP A 210 36.72 6.55 -32.86
C ASP A 210 36.64 5.91 -34.26
N TYR A 211 35.93 6.51 -35.22
CA TYR A 211 35.66 5.89 -36.53
C TYR A 211 36.95 5.47 -37.26
N ASP A 212 37.92 6.38 -37.35
CA ASP A 212 39.16 6.14 -38.08
C ASP A 212 40.04 5.07 -37.39
N GLU A 213 40.02 5.03 -36.06
CA GLU A 213 40.71 4.00 -35.29
C GLU A 213 40.07 2.63 -35.53
N VAL A 214 38.74 2.54 -35.45
CA VAL A 214 38.00 1.31 -35.71
C VAL A 214 38.24 0.83 -37.13
N ARG A 215 38.15 1.71 -38.13
CA ARG A 215 38.43 1.39 -39.53
C ARG A 215 39.86 0.87 -39.72
N GLY A 216 40.85 1.54 -39.13
CA GLY A 216 42.25 1.11 -39.20
C GLY A 216 42.48 -0.27 -38.59
N VAL A 217 41.88 -0.53 -37.42
CA VAL A 217 41.96 -1.84 -36.75
C VAL A 217 41.27 -2.93 -37.56
N LEU A 218 40.09 -2.66 -38.14
CA LEU A 218 39.39 -3.62 -38.99
C LEU A 218 40.19 -3.94 -40.27
N SER A 219 40.83 -2.94 -40.88
CA SER A 219 41.72 -3.13 -42.03
C SER A 219 42.90 -4.04 -41.69
N MET A 220 43.50 -3.89 -40.50
CA MET A 220 44.57 -4.78 -40.03
C MET A 220 44.08 -6.21 -39.75
N VAL A 221 42.79 -6.40 -39.45
CA VAL A 221 42.20 -7.72 -39.26
C VAL A 221 41.92 -8.42 -40.59
N LEU A 222 41.67 -7.65 -41.65
CA LEU A 222 41.51 -8.15 -43.03
C LEU A 222 42.85 -8.41 -43.73
N ASP A 223 43.95 -7.83 -43.25
CA ASP A 223 45.27 -8.09 -43.80
C ASP A 223 45.75 -9.51 -43.43
N ASP A 224 45.79 -10.40 -44.42
CA ASP A 224 46.26 -11.78 -44.30
C ASP A 224 47.79 -11.90 -44.19
N SER A 225 48.51 -10.77 -44.13
CA SER A 225 49.95 -10.74 -43.90
C SER A 225 50.33 -11.21 -42.48
N PRO A 226 51.59 -11.65 -42.25
CA PRO A 226 52.06 -12.07 -40.93
C PRO A 226 51.94 -11.01 -39.82
N ASP A 227 51.81 -9.73 -40.22
CA ASP A 227 51.68 -8.56 -39.36
C ASP A 227 50.21 -8.17 -39.08
N GLY A 228 49.25 -8.92 -39.61
CA GLY A 228 47.81 -8.73 -39.38
C GLY A 228 47.37 -8.96 -37.93
N LEU A 229 46.20 -8.42 -37.58
CA LEU A 229 45.61 -8.55 -36.25
C LEU A 229 44.58 -9.67 -36.19
N SER A 230 44.66 -10.52 -35.16
CA SER A 230 43.56 -11.44 -34.87
C SER A 230 42.35 -10.69 -34.30
N LYS A 231 41.13 -11.19 -34.55
CA LYS A 231 39.87 -10.61 -34.02
C LYS A 231 39.92 -10.36 -32.51
N ARG A 232 40.53 -11.28 -31.76
CA ARG A 232 40.74 -11.16 -30.32
C ARG A 232 41.65 -9.98 -29.93
N ARG A 233 42.77 -9.77 -30.64
CA ARG A 233 43.68 -8.64 -30.38
C ARG A 233 43.07 -7.30 -30.81
N ALA A 234 42.30 -7.29 -31.89
CA ALA A 234 41.53 -6.13 -32.31
C ALA A 234 40.46 -5.74 -31.28
N ALA A 235 39.75 -6.72 -30.73
CA ALA A 235 38.76 -6.53 -29.68
C ALA A 235 39.39 -5.95 -28.40
N GLU A 236 40.55 -6.46 -27.99
CA GLU A 236 41.32 -5.94 -26.86
C GLU A 236 41.79 -4.51 -27.10
N ARG A 237 42.28 -4.21 -28.30
CA ARG A 237 42.74 -2.87 -28.69
C ARG A 237 41.63 -1.83 -28.68
N LEU A 238 40.43 -2.20 -29.15
CA LEU A 238 39.26 -1.33 -29.18
C LEU A 238 38.43 -1.40 -27.89
N GLY A 239 38.83 -2.18 -26.89
CA GLY A 239 38.11 -2.33 -25.62
C GLY A 239 36.71 -2.92 -25.75
N VAL A 240 36.46 -3.75 -26.77
CA VAL A 240 35.15 -4.36 -27.06
C VAL A 240 35.17 -5.88 -26.96
N ALA A 241 33.99 -6.50 -27.01
CA ALA A 241 33.88 -7.94 -27.11
C ALA A 241 34.25 -8.44 -28.51
N ASP A 242 34.87 -9.62 -28.61
CA ASP A 242 35.26 -10.26 -29.88
C ASP A 242 34.10 -10.41 -30.87
N ARG A 243 32.89 -10.70 -30.35
CA ARG A 243 31.64 -10.75 -31.15
C ARG A 243 31.29 -9.42 -31.83
N THR A 244 31.71 -8.29 -31.27
CA THR A 244 31.47 -6.96 -31.84
C THR A 244 32.38 -6.71 -33.04
N ILE A 245 33.63 -7.21 -32.99
CA ILE A 245 34.53 -7.21 -34.14
C ILE A 245 33.96 -8.09 -35.24
N GLY A 246 33.48 -9.29 -34.92
CA GLY A 246 32.78 -10.16 -35.88
C GLY A 246 31.64 -9.45 -36.60
N ARG A 247 30.74 -8.79 -35.86
CA ARG A 247 29.63 -8.02 -36.45
C ARG A 247 30.08 -6.84 -37.32
N ALA A 248 31.21 -6.21 -36.99
CA ALA A 248 31.76 -5.13 -37.79
C ALA A 248 32.36 -5.65 -39.11
N LEU A 249 33.03 -6.80 -39.08
CA LEU A 249 33.52 -7.51 -40.27
C LEU A 249 32.37 -8.05 -41.15
N ASP A 250 31.20 -8.35 -40.57
CA ASP A 250 30.02 -8.73 -41.35
C ASP A 250 29.36 -7.52 -42.06
N ASN A 251 29.83 -6.28 -41.80
CA ASN A 251 29.28 -5.02 -42.33
C ASN A 251 30.41 -4.05 -42.72
N LEU A 252 31.36 -4.51 -43.53
CA LEU A 252 32.56 -3.77 -43.91
C LEU A 252 32.30 -2.57 -44.83
N ASP A 253 31.22 -2.64 -45.60
CA ASP A 253 30.68 -1.56 -46.44
C ASP A 253 30.56 -0.25 -45.66
N ARG A 254 30.06 -0.34 -44.42
CA ARG A 254 29.90 0.80 -43.51
C ARG A 254 31.23 1.49 -43.18
N TYR A 255 32.35 0.78 -43.24
CA TYR A 255 33.69 1.29 -42.94
C TYR A 255 34.48 1.64 -44.22
N GLY A 256 33.89 1.48 -45.41
CA GLY A 256 34.59 1.65 -46.68
C GLY A 256 35.79 0.69 -46.81
N LEU A 257 35.59 -0.56 -46.40
CA LEU A 257 36.57 -1.65 -46.39
C LEU A 257 36.02 -2.87 -47.14
N GLU A 258 35.43 -2.68 -48.32
CA GLU A 258 34.99 -3.82 -49.14
C GLU A 258 36.21 -4.63 -49.61
N GLU A 259 36.12 -5.96 -49.53
CA GLU A 259 36.99 -6.83 -50.33
C GLU A 259 36.60 -6.58 -51.79
N GLU A 260 37.54 -6.17 -52.64
CA GLU A 260 37.37 -6.19 -54.09
C GLU A 260 37.15 -7.65 -54.51
N GLY A 261 35.89 -8.10 -54.52
CA GLY A 261 35.48 -9.31 -55.19
C GLY A 261 35.71 -9.09 -56.69
N GLU A 262 36.57 -9.91 -57.28
CA GLU A 262 36.81 -9.98 -58.72
C GLU A 262 35.49 -9.87 -59.49
N ASP A 263 35.35 -8.80 -60.28
CA ASP A 263 34.38 -8.74 -61.37
C ASP A 263 34.70 -9.89 -62.35
N ILE A 264 33.99 -11.01 -62.21
CA ILE A 264 33.92 -12.01 -63.28
C ILE A 264 32.85 -11.50 -64.27
N GLU A 265 33.31 -10.75 -65.28
CA GLU A 265 32.55 -10.55 -66.53
C GLU A 265 32.46 -11.89 -67.29
N GLU A 266 31.21 -12.29 -67.59
CA GLU A 266 30.70 -13.37 -68.49
C GLU A 266 31.25 -14.81 -68.38
#